data_AF-A0AAJ1CG73-F1
#
_entry.id   AF-A0AAJ1CG73-F1
#
_cell.length_a   1.000
_cell.length_b   1.000
_cell.length_c   1.000
_cell.angle_alpha   90.00
_cell.angle_beta   90.00
_cell.angle_gamma   90.00
#
_symmetry.space_group_name_H-M   'P 1'
#
loop_
_entity.id
_entity.type
_entity.pdbx_description
1 polymer ?
#
loop_
_entity_poly.entity_id
_entity_poly.type
_entity_poly.pdbx_seq_one_letter_code
_entity_poly.pdbx_strand_id
1 'polypeptide(L)'
;MRNRCKGCFLPDVALIIARNYDLLLRLCCVSRAHNLGSVEDMDVFHDTILHVSHDMLSRNFRTDTEFIEYFQYRYRMVFYQTCKDEKQYSSLSYADNLKTSENQEE
;
A
#
# COMPACT_ATOMS: atom_id res chain seq x y z
N MET A 1 -6.22 0.14 9.07
CA MET A 1 -6.06 -0.53 7.76
C MET A 1 -6.90 0.22 6.73
N ARG A 2 -6.27 0.85 5.73
CA ARG A 2 -7.02 1.55 4.67
C ARG A 2 -7.88 0.50 3.92
N ASN A 3 -9.10 0.85 3.51
CA ASN A 3 -10.12 -0.02 2.88
C ASN A 3 -9.72 -0.58 1.48
N ARG A 4 -8.47 -1.03 1.32
CA ARG A 4 -7.87 -1.50 0.06
C ARG A 4 -8.05 -2.99 -0.17
N CYS A 5 -8.50 -3.72 0.85
CA CYS A 5 -8.78 -5.15 0.77
C CYS A 5 -10.26 -5.36 0.51
N LYS A 6 -10.58 -5.59 -0.77
CA LYS A 6 -11.92 -5.90 -1.24
C LYS A 6 -11.82 -7.21 -2.00
N GLY A 7 -12.59 -8.20 -1.58
CA GLY A 7 -12.59 -9.54 -2.18
C GLY A 7 -12.49 -10.65 -1.15
N CYS A 8 -12.50 -11.89 -1.62
CA CYS A 8 -12.24 -13.07 -0.79
C CYS A 8 -10.74 -13.33 -0.72
N PHE A 9 -10.26 -13.75 0.45
CA PHE A 9 -8.89 -14.18 0.64
C PHE A 9 -8.59 -15.43 -0.21
N LEU A 10 -7.45 -15.40 -0.89
CA LEU A 10 -6.99 -16.44 -1.80
C LEU A 10 -5.75 -17.13 -1.20
N PRO A 11 -5.90 -18.29 -0.53
CA PRO A 11 -4.81 -18.94 0.18
C PRO A 11 -3.67 -19.38 -0.75
N ASP A 12 -4.00 -19.85 -1.96
CA ASP A 12 -3.00 -20.26 -2.95
C ASP A 12 -2.08 -19.11 -3.36
N VAL A 13 -2.64 -17.91 -3.47
CA VAL A 13 -1.90 -16.69 -3.82
C VAL A 13 -1.00 -16.29 -2.65
N ALA A 14 -1.50 -16.37 -1.42
CA ALA A 14 -0.69 -16.11 -0.22
C ALA A 14 0.51 -17.08 -0.13
N LEU A 15 0.34 -18.34 -0.53
CA LEU A 15 1.45 -19.31 -0.61
C LEU A 15 2.47 -18.93 -1.70
N ILE A 16 2.01 -18.44 -2.85
CA ILE A 16 2.89 -17.95 -3.93
C ILE A 16 3.70 -16.73 -3.46
N ILE A 17 3.09 -15.84 -2.66
CA ILE A 17 3.79 -14.71 -2.06
C ILE A 17 4.82 -15.22 -1.04
N ALA A 18 4.42 -16.13 -0.15
CA ALA A 18 5.29 -16.65 0.90
C ALA A 18 6.54 -17.33 0.33
N ARG A 19 6.41 -18.16 -0.72
CA ARG A 19 7.57 -18.80 -1.37
C ARG A 19 8.51 -17.81 -2.08
N ASN A 20 7.99 -16.64 -2.46
CA ASN A 20 8.75 -15.59 -3.18
C ASN A 20 9.08 -14.39 -2.28
N TYR A 21 8.86 -14.47 -0.97
CA TYR A 21 8.84 -13.31 -0.08
C TYR A 21 10.14 -12.48 -0.13
N ASP A 22 11.28 -13.14 0.04
CA ASP A 22 12.60 -12.48 0.04
C ASP A 22 12.91 -11.82 -1.31
N LEU A 23 12.50 -12.47 -2.40
CA LEU A 23 12.67 -11.94 -3.75
C LEU A 23 11.81 -10.69 -3.95
N LEU A 24 10.53 -10.76 -3.57
CA LEU A 24 9.60 -9.63 -3.65
C LEU A 24 10.09 -8.46 -2.78
N LEU A 25 10.58 -8.73 -1.57
CA LEU A 25 11.09 -7.72 -0.66
C LEU A 25 12.31 -6.99 -1.23
N ARG A 26 13.25 -7.74 -1.84
CA ARG A 26 14.40 -7.16 -2.56
C ARG A 26 13.97 -6.35 -3.78
N LEU A 27 13.08 -6.91 -4.60
CA LEU A 27 12.64 -6.33 -5.86
C LEU A 27 11.79 -5.07 -5.68
N CYS A 28 10.99 -5.01 -4.62
CA CYS A 28 10.22 -3.82 -4.25
C CYS A 28 11.07 -2.74 -3.54
N CYS A 29 12.38 -2.98 -3.36
CA CYS A 29 13.31 -2.04 -2.74
C CYS A 29 12.87 -1.57 -1.34
N VAL A 30 12.22 -2.44 -0.57
CA VAL A 30 11.57 -2.11 0.71
C VAL A 30 12.56 -1.60 1.79
N SER A 31 13.87 -1.81 1.59
CA SER A 31 14.93 -1.31 2.47
C SER A 31 15.64 -0.06 1.95
N ARG A 32 15.27 0.48 0.79
CA ARG A 32 15.82 1.76 0.32
C ARG A 32 15.01 2.87 0.97
N ALA A 33 15.51 3.40 2.09
CA ALA A 33 14.91 4.53 2.80
C ALA A 33 14.52 5.64 1.82
N HIS A 34 13.24 5.68 1.46
CA HIS A 34 12.65 6.79 0.76
C HIS A 34 12.25 7.80 1.84
N ASN A 35 12.97 8.93 1.91
CA ASN A 35 12.66 10.03 2.83
C ASN A 35 11.35 10.74 2.41
N LEU A 36 10.22 10.02 2.42
CA LEU A 36 8.93 10.47 1.91
C LEU A 36 7.89 10.77 3.00
N GLY A 37 8.30 10.84 4.27
CA GLY A 37 7.42 11.20 5.39
C GLY A 37 7.24 10.06 6.38
N SER A 38 6.01 9.86 6.86
CA SER A 38 5.64 8.78 7.79
C SER A 38 5.37 7.44 7.09
N VAL A 39 5.46 7.41 5.76
CA VAL A 39 5.18 6.20 4.97
C VAL A 39 6.38 5.28 4.98
N GLU A 40 6.24 4.17 5.70
CA GLU A 40 7.24 3.10 5.70
C GLU A 40 7.02 2.17 4.51
N ASP A 41 8.09 1.88 3.76
CA ASP A 41 8.02 0.97 2.61
C ASP A 41 7.52 -0.43 3.02
N MET A 42 7.83 -0.87 4.25
CA MET A 42 7.33 -2.13 4.82
C MET A 42 5.82 -2.15 4.98
N ASP A 43 5.22 -1.03 5.42
CA ASP A 43 3.76 -0.91 5.52
C ASP A 43 3.12 -0.99 4.13
N VAL A 44 3.70 -0.30 3.15
CA VAL A 44 3.25 -0.37 1.75
C VAL A 44 3.37 -1.79 1.21
N PHE A 45 4.46 -2.49 1.53
CA PHE A 45 4.68 -3.87 1.12
C PHE A 45 3.64 -4.81 1.72
N HIS A 46 3.35 -4.71 3.02
CA HIS A 46 2.33 -5.53 3.67
C HIS A 46 0.91 -5.19 3.21
N ASP A 47 0.59 -3.92 2.98
CA ASP A 47 -0.65 -3.49 2.33
C ASP A 47 -0.78 -4.13 0.93
N THR A 48 0.33 -4.22 0.19
CA THR A 48 0.36 -4.85 -1.13
C THR A 48 0.12 -6.35 -1.05
N ILE A 49 0.75 -7.05 -0.10
CA ILE A 49 0.51 -8.48 0.15
C ILE A 49 -0.97 -8.72 0.40
N LEU A 50 -1.57 -7.92 1.29
CA LEU A 50 -2.96 -8.07 1.65
C LEU A 50 -3.87 -7.81 0.44
N HIS A 51 -3.57 -6.78 -0.34
CA HIS A 51 -4.30 -6.43 -1.54
C HIS A 51 -4.23 -7.51 -2.62
N VAL A 52 -3.03 -8.03 -2.93
CA VAL A 52 -2.83 -9.08 -3.94
C VAL A 52 -3.45 -10.40 -3.49
N SER A 53 -3.38 -10.73 -2.20
CA SER A 53 -3.98 -11.96 -1.64
C SER A 53 -5.52 -11.96 -1.69
N HIS A 54 -6.16 -10.83 -2.01
CA HIS A 54 -7.61 -10.73 -2.18
C HIS A 54 -8.00 -10.40 -3.64
N ASP A 55 -7.05 -10.23 -4.55
CA ASP A 55 -7.35 -9.89 -5.94
C ASP A 55 -7.54 -11.15 -6.79
N MET A 56 -8.75 -11.35 -7.32
CA MET A 56 -9.07 -12.47 -8.22
C MET A 56 -8.21 -12.50 -9.49
N LEU A 57 -7.68 -11.36 -9.95
CA LEU A 57 -6.79 -11.29 -11.11
C LEU A 57 -5.47 -12.05 -10.88
N SER A 58 -5.04 -12.19 -9.63
CA SER A 58 -3.81 -12.90 -9.27
C SER A 58 -3.85 -14.40 -9.61
N ARG A 59 -5.04 -14.98 -9.79
CA ARG A 59 -5.22 -16.38 -10.22
C ARG A 59 -4.92 -16.63 -11.69
N ASN A 60 -4.84 -15.58 -12.51
CA ASN A 60 -4.68 -15.73 -13.95
C ASN A 60 -3.22 -15.99 -14.36
N PHE A 61 -2.26 -15.78 -13.46
CA PHE A 61 -0.84 -15.94 -13.74
C PHE A 61 -0.45 -17.41 -13.69
N ARG A 62 0.27 -17.88 -14.72
CA ARG A 62 0.67 -19.28 -14.86
C ARG A 62 2.12 -19.51 -14.44
N THR A 63 2.90 -18.43 -14.33
CA THR A 63 4.32 -18.47 -13.97
C THR A 63 4.62 -17.52 -12.81
N ASP A 64 5.65 -17.85 -12.04
CA ASP A 64 6.16 -16.99 -10.97
C ASP A 64 6.61 -15.63 -11.49
N THR A 65 7.21 -15.58 -12.68
CA THR A 65 7.69 -14.33 -13.29
C THR A 65 6.53 -13.36 -13.55
N GLU A 66 5.46 -13.82 -14.20
CA GLU A 66 4.27 -13.00 -14.45
C GLU A 66 3.64 -12.51 -13.14
N PHE A 67 3.60 -13.39 -12.12
CA PHE A 67 3.10 -13.04 -10.80
C PHE A 67 3.96 -11.97 -10.12
N ILE A 68 5.29 -12.09 -10.18
CA ILE A 68 6.24 -11.14 -9.60
C ILE A 68 6.10 -9.77 -10.25
N GLU A 69 6.00 -9.70 -11.59
CA GLU A 69 5.80 -8.44 -12.31
C GLU A 69 4.48 -7.76 -11.91
N TYR A 70 3.41 -8.55 -11.81
CA TYR A 70 2.12 -8.07 -11.34
C TYR A 70 2.18 -7.57 -9.89
N PHE A 71 2.87 -8.30 -9.00
CA PHE A 71 3.05 -7.88 -7.61
C PHE A 71 3.80 -6.54 -7.54
N GLN A 72 4.89 -6.37 -8.28
CA GLN A 72 5.63 -5.11 -8.35
C GLN A 72 4.77 -3.96 -8.88
N TYR A 73 3.94 -4.23 -9.89
CA TYR A 73 2.99 -3.25 -10.39
C TYR A 73 2.01 -2.81 -9.29
N ARG A 74 1.44 -3.75 -8.53
CA ARG A 74 0.54 -3.42 -7.42
C ARG A 74 1.23 -2.72 -6.28
N TYR A 75 2.48 -3.09 -5.97
CA TYR A 75 3.30 -2.36 -5.00
C TYR A 75 3.43 -0.89 -5.38
N ARG A 76 3.80 -0.58 -6.63
CA ARG A 76 3.91 0.81 -7.12
C ARG A 76 2.58 1.57 -7.04
N MET A 77 1.46 0.89 -7.34
CA MET A 77 0.14 1.50 -7.19
C MET A 77 -0.20 1.83 -5.74
N VAL A 78 0.00 0.88 -4.82
CA VAL A 78 -0.27 1.07 -3.39
C VAL A 78 0.64 2.16 -2.82
N PHE A 79 1.90 2.19 -3.21
CA PHE A 79 2.86 3.23 -2.85
C PHE A 79 2.36 4.61 -3.30
N TYR A 80 2.05 4.76 -4.58
CA TYR A 80 1.56 6.04 -5.12
C TYR A 80 0.29 6.52 -4.41
N GLN A 81 -0.68 5.63 -4.21
CA GLN A 81 -1.91 5.98 -3.50
C GLN A 81 -1.62 6.39 -2.05
N THR A 82 -0.71 5.70 -1.38
CA THR A 82 -0.29 6.01 -0.01
C THR A 82 0.33 7.41 0.09
N CYS A 83 1.26 7.75 -0.81
CA CYS A 83 1.84 9.09 -0.86
C CYS A 83 0.80 10.16 -1.19
N LYS A 84 -0.16 9.85 -2.08
CA LYS A 84 -1.25 10.77 -2.42
C LYS A 84 -2.16 11.02 -1.22
N ASP A 85 -2.53 9.96 -0.49
CA ASP A 85 -3.36 10.05 0.70
C ASP A 85 -2.66 10.89 1.78
N GLU A 86 -1.36 10.63 2.04
CA GLU A 86 -0.57 11.39 3.03
C GLU A 86 -0.50 12.88 2.70
N LYS A 87 -0.24 13.23 1.43
CA LYS A 87 -0.27 14.63 0.97
C LYS A 87 -1.64 15.27 1.24
N GLN A 88 -2.72 14.56 0.93
CA GLN A 88 -4.07 15.06 1.19
C GLN A 88 -4.31 15.28 2.69
N TYR A 89 -3.90 14.35 3.55
CA TYR A 89 -3.96 14.51 5.01
C TYR A 89 -3.15 15.72 5.50
N SER A 90 -1.93 15.93 5.00
CA SER A 90 -1.11 17.10 5.38
C SER A 90 -1.69 18.44 4.92
N SER A 91 -2.48 18.44 3.83
CA SER A 91 -3.09 19.64 3.25
C SER A 91 -4.46 20.01 3.86
N LEU A 92 -5.09 19.08 4.58
CA LEU A 92 -6.32 19.35 5.31
C LEU A 92 -5.96 20.16 6.56
N SER A 93 -5.98 21.49 6.44
CA SER A 93 -6.04 22.37 7.61
C SER A 93 -7.23 21.90 8.46
N TYR A 94 -6.93 21.50 9.70
CA TYR A 94 -7.90 20.94 10.62
C TYR A 94 -9.01 21.98 10.86
N ALA A 95 -10.25 21.68 10.47
CA ALA A 95 -11.36 22.62 10.54
C ALA A 95 -11.63 23.14 11.97
N ASP A 96 -11.16 22.45 13.00
CA ASP A 96 -11.31 22.93 14.38
C ASP A 96 -10.37 24.10 14.71
N ASN A 97 -9.28 24.30 13.96
CA ASN A 97 -8.45 25.50 14.10
C ASN A 97 -9.18 26.75 13.62
N LEU A 98 -10.06 26.63 12.62
CA LEU A 98 -10.90 27.74 12.14
C LEU A 98 -11.99 28.10 13.16
N LYS A 99 -12.62 27.10 13.80
CA LYS A 99 -13.60 27.34 14.88
C LYS A 99 -12.97 27.92 16.15
N THR A 100 -11.71 27.59 16.43
CA THR A 100 -11.01 28.12 17.60
C THR A 100 -10.61 29.59 17.41
N SER A 101 -10.27 30.00 16.18
CA SER A 101 -10.04 31.42 15.86
C SER A 101 -11.33 32.26 15.85
N GLU A 102 -12.46 31.72 15.38
CA GLU A 102 -13.74 32.45 15.37
C GLU A 102 -14.28 32.71 16.78
N ASN A 103 -14.02 31.82 17.75
CA ASN A 103 -14.46 31.98 19.15
C ASN A 103 -13.51 32.84 20.02
N GLN A 104 -12.40 33.34 19.48
CA GLN A 104 -11.48 34.24 20.18
C GLN A 104 -11.62 35.71 19.76
N GLU A 105 -12.51 36.00 18.81
CA GLU A 105 -12.82 37.35 18.33
C GLU A 105 -14.15 37.93 18.86
N GLU A 106 -14.80 37.26 19.84
CA GLU A 106 -15.94 37.80 20.64
C GLU A 106 -15.54 38.24 22.04
#